data_AF-A0A423V858-F1
#
_entry.id   AF-A0A423V858-F1
#
_cell.length_a   1.000
_cell.length_b   1.000
_cell.length_c   1.000
_cell.angle_alpha   90.00
_cell.angle_beta   90.00
_cell.angle_gamma   90.00
#
_symmetry.space_group_name_H-M   'P 1'
#
loop_
_entity.id
_entity.type
_entity.pdbx_description
1 polymer ?
#
loop_
_entity_poly.entity_id
_entity_poly.type
_entity_poly.pdbx_seq_one_letter_code
_entity_poly.pdbx_strand_id
1 'polypeptide(L)'
;MATLPLETAHFRISTRVIQDLRARLQKHLPAGARLSSNDVICAMMWSATTHAMTNLESARSLGDGTDCWFTSPDGDKATVSMGLSVDMRRRLDPQIPKSFIGNALAMAWPTVSRSSLLDAANASPCATSSSPLASLSEVASCVRKSQESLEGKHFRKLVAYLGAHGNMATRLQWGPGPNSTNMVAATWRGLSVVDSLYWGGDVGECDAVRTVLPTYNAESEKL
;
A
#
# COMPACT_ATOMS: atom_id res chain seq x y z
N MET A 1 -11.73 21.62 -17.50
CA MET A 1 -11.65 21.16 -16.10
C MET A 1 -10.25 21.47 -15.59
N ALA A 2 -10.12 22.28 -14.54
CA ALA A 2 -8.83 22.45 -13.87
C ALA A 2 -8.55 21.20 -13.03
N THR A 3 -7.63 20.35 -13.48
CA THR A 3 -7.05 19.31 -12.63
C THR A 3 -6.30 20.01 -11.50
N LEU A 4 -6.70 19.77 -10.25
CA LEU A 4 -5.89 20.19 -9.10
C LEU A 4 -4.48 19.62 -9.29
N PRO A 5 -3.42 20.42 -9.09
CA PRO A 5 -2.06 19.93 -9.22
C PRO A 5 -1.85 18.78 -8.24
N LEU A 6 -1.23 17.70 -8.70
CA LEU A 6 -0.80 16.61 -7.84
C LEU A 6 0.34 17.13 -6.95
N GLU A 7 0.09 17.20 -5.65
CA GLU A 7 1.09 17.57 -4.66
C GLU A 7 1.72 16.34 -4.02
N THR A 8 3.03 16.37 -3.86
CA THR A 8 3.77 15.35 -3.11
C THR A 8 4.09 15.88 -1.72
N ALA A 9 3.71 15.11 -0.69
CA ALA A 9 3.97 15.44 0.71
C ALA A 9 4.79 14.34 1.41
N HIS A 10 5.65 14.76 2.35
CA HIS A 10 6.42 13.85 3.18
C HIS A 10 5.90 13.84 4.61
N PHE A 11 5.48 12.66 5.08
CA PHE A 11 5.01 12.47 6.45
C PHE A 11 6.06 11.73 7.28
N ARG A 12 6.44 12.31 8.42
CA ARG A 12 7.33 11.66 9.39
C ARG A 12 6.50 11.11 10.54
N ILE A 13 6.55 9.81 10.74
CA ILE A 13 5.90 9.14 11.87
C ILE A 13 6.98 8.59 12.79
N SER A 14 6.90 8.89 14.09
CA SER A 14 7.91 8.44 15.04
C SER A 14 7.82 6.93 15.29
N THR A 15 8.98 6.30 15.52
CA THR A 15 9.07 4.86 15.84
C THR A 15 8.21 4.51 17.06
N ARG A 16 8.22 5.36 18.08
CA ARG A 16 7.45 5.18 19.32
C ARG A 16 5.94 5.12 19.03
N VAL A 17 5.43 6.06 18.23
CA VAL A 17 4.00 6.08 17.86
C VAL A 17 3.59 4.80 17.12
N ILE A 18 4.40 4.33 16.17
CA ILE A 18 4.11 3.08 15.45
C ILE A 18 4.20 1.85 16.36
N GLN A 19 5.17 1.81 17.28
CA GLN A 19 5.30 0.71 18.23
C GLN A 19 4.12 0.63 19.20
N ASP A 20 3.71 1.78 19.75
CA ASP A 20 2.57 1.88 20.67
C ASP A 20 1.27 1.52 19.96
N LEU A 21 1.05 2.02 18.74
CA LEU A 21 -0.12 1.67 17.93
C LEU A 21 -0.14 0.17 17.64
N ARG A 22 0.98 -0.41 17.19
CA ARG A 22 1.09 -1.84 16.94
C ARG A 22 0.75 -2.67 18.17
N ALA A 23 1.27 -2.30 19.34
CA ALA A 23 0.99 -3.00 20.59
C ALA A 23 -0.51 -2.96 20.96
N ARG A 24 -1.21 -1.88 20.65
CA ARG A 24 -2.66 -1.76 20.83
C ARG A 24 -3.42 -2.64 19.85
N LEU A 25 -3.09 -2.59 18.56
CA LEU A 25 -3.74 -3.41 17.53
C LEU A 25 -3.55 -4.90 17.79
N GLN A 26 -2.35 -5.29 18.24
CA GLN A 26 -2.02 -6.68 18.56
C GLN A 26 -2.97 -7.33 19.58
N LYS A 27 -3.60 -6.55 20.47
CA LYS A 27 -4.58 -7.03 21.46
C LYS A 27 -5.90 -7.49 20.84
N HIS A 28 -6.20 -7.05 19.62
CA HIS A 28 -7.41 -7.40 18.89
C HIS A 28 -7.20 -8.59 17.93
N LEU A 29 -6.00 -9.19 17.92
CA LEU A 29 -5.68 -10.32 17.06
C LEU A 29 -5.73 -11.66 17.81
N PRO A 30 -6.02 -12.77 17.11
CA PRO A 30 -5.95 -14.10 17.71
C PRO A 30 -4.53 -14.41 18.19
N ALA A 31 -4.44 -15.30 19.19
CA ALA A 31 -3.17 -15.73 19.74
C ALA A 31 -2.21 -16.25 18.64
N GLY A 32 -0.96 -15.79 18.66
CA GLY A 32 0.07 -16.17 17.70
C GLY A 32 0.15 -15.31 16.43
N ALA A 33 -0.91 -14.57 16.08
CA ALA A 33 -0.83 -13.60 14.98
C ALA A 33 0.13 -12.46 15.35
N ARG A 34 0.89 -11.95 14.39
CA ARG A 34 1.86 -10.86 14.62
C ARG A 34 1.77 -9.81 13.52
N LEU A 35 1.79 -8.55 13.92
CA LEU A 35 1.93 -7.42 13.01
C LEU A 35 3.36 -6.90 12.99
N SER A 36 3.81 -6.48 11.81
CA SER A 36 4.99 -5.62 11.64
C SER A 36 4.59 -4.15 11.68
N SER A 37 5.58 -3.27 11.85
CA SER A 37 5.38 -1.83 11.68
C SER A 37 4.87 -1.46 10.28
N ASN A 38 5.28 -2.21 9.24
CA ASN A 38 4.85 -1.95 7.87
C ASN A 38 3.35 -2.20 7.70
N ASP A 39 2.81 -3.27 8.31
CA ASP A 39 1.38 -3.57 8.21
C ASP A 39 0.53 -2.49 8.86
N VAL A 40 0.97 -1.99 10.02
CA VAL A 40 0.30 -0.91 10.75
C VAL A 40 0.32 0.39 9.96
N ILE A 41 1.48 0.74 9.38
CA ILE A 41 1.60 1.94 8.54
C ILE A 41 0.72 1.83 7.29
N CYS A 42 0.77 0.70 6.58
CA CYS A 42 -0.05 0.47 5.40
C CYS A 42 -1.55 0.55 5.72
N ALA A 43 -2.00 -0.10 6.80
CA ALA A 43 -3.40 -0.05 7.22
C ALA A 43 -3.82 1.39 7.56
N MET A 44 -3.02 2.12 8.33
CA MET A 44 -3.31 3.49 8.72
C MET A 44 -3.38 4.42 7.50
N MET A 45 -2.41 4.34 6.60
CA MET A 45 -2.40 5.15 5.38
C MET A 45 -3.58 4.80 4.47
N TRP A 46 -3.89 3.53 4.31
CA TRP A 46 -5.00 3.09 3.47
C TRP A 46 -6.35 3.57 4.00
N SER A 47 -6.58 3.45 5.31
CA SER A 47 -7.77 4.00 5.98
C SER A 47 -7.86 5.53 5.83
N ALA A 48 -6.76 6.24 6.10
CA ALA A 48 -6.72 7.70 6.00
C ALA A 48 -6.96 8.20 4.56
N THR A 49 -6.32 7.58 3.57
CA THR A 49 -6.52 7.87 2.15
C THR A 49 -7.96 7.61 1.74
N THR A 50 -8.53 6.46 2.11
CA THR A 50 -9.93 6.14 1.79
C THR A 50 -10.89 7.17 2.38
N HIS A 51 -10.70 7.57 3.64
CA HIS A 51 -11.51 8.60 4.29
C HIS A 51 -11.39 9.97 3.60
N ALA A 52 -10.17 10.39 3.26
CA ALA A 52 -9.94 11.65 2.54
C ALA A 52 -10.61 11.67 1.16
N MET A 53 -10.58 10.54 0.44
CA MET A 53 -11.21 10.41 -0.87
C MET A 53 -12.74 10.48 -0.80
N THR A 54 -13.36 9.80 0.18
CA THR A 54 -14.81 9.88 0.42
C THR A 54 -15.27 11.31 0.71
N ASN A 55 -14.50 12.08 1.47
CA ASN A 55 -14.83 13.48 1.77
C ASN A 55 -14.71 14.36 0.51
N LEU A 56 -13.73 14.09 -0.34
CA LEU A 56 -13.55 14.79 -1.61
C LEU A 56 -14.70 14.48 -2.59
N GLU A 57 -15.16 13.24 -2.65
CA GLU A 57 -16.33 12.82 -3.45
C GLU A 57 -17.59 13.54 -2.98
N SER A 58 -17.85 13.54 -1.67
CA SER A 58 -18.99 14.26 -1.08
C SER A 58 -18.97 15.76 -1.43
N ALA A 59 -17.78 16.38 -1.44
CA ALA A 59 -17.63 17.78 -1.81
C ALA A 59 -17.85 18.03 -3.32
N ARG A 60 -17.50 17.08 -4.18
CA ARG A 60 -17.63 17.20 -5.65
C ARG A 60 -19.01 16.82 -6.19
N SER A 61 -19.70 15.89 -5.53
CA SER A 61 -21.06 15.43 -5.92
C SER A 61 -22.14 16.53 -5.81
N LEU A 62 -21.81 17.70 -5.28
CA LEU A 62 -22.66 18.89 -5.28
C LEU A 62 -22.56 19.71 -6.58
N GLY A 63 -21.66 19.38 -7.51
CA GLY A 63 -21.29 20.26 -8.64
C GLY A 63 -21.69 19.81 -10.05
N ASP A 64 -21.57 18.53 -10.38
CA ASP A 64 -21.91 18.01 -11.72
C ASP A 64 -21.90 16.49 -11.64
N GLY A 65 -22.78 15.80 -12.38
CA GLY A 65 -22.97 14.35 -12.36
C GLY A 65 -21.81 13.54 -12.94
N THR A 66 -20.57 13.96 -12.71
CA THR A 66 -19.37 13.24 -13.11
C THR A 66 -19.17 12.00 -12.25
N ASP A 67 -19.23 10.83 -12.89
CA ASP A 67 -18.80 9.54 -12.36
C ASP A 67 -17.43 9.69 -11.72
N CYS A 68 -17.40 9.69 -10.39
CA CYS A 68 -16.15 9.55 -9.66
C CYS A 68 -15.72 8.10 -9.88
N TRP A 69 -14.47 7.87 -10.28
CA TRP A 69 -13.83 6.57 -10.50
C TRP A 69 -13.84 5.59 -9.30
N PHE A 70 -14.59 5.92 -8.24
CA PHE A 70 -14.80 5.18 -6.99
C PHE A 70 -16.25 4.97 -6.59
N THR A 71 -17.23 5.47 -7.35
CA THR A 71 -18.63 5.13 -7.10
C THR A 71 -18.88 3.71 -7.59
N SER A 72 -18.47 2.73 -6.78
CA SER A 72 -19.02 1.39 -6.92
C SER A 72 -20.53 1.48 -6.69
N PRO A 73 -21.35 0.81 -7.51
CA PRO A 73 -22.80 0.75 -7.30
C PRO A 73 -23.19 0.19 -5.92
N ASP A 74 -22.25 -0.47 -5.23
CA ASP A 74 -22.45 -1.04 -3.89
C ASP A 74 -22.17 -0.05 -2.73
N GLY A 75 -21.76 1.20 -3.02
CA GLY A 75 -21.53 2.23 -1.99
C GLY A 75 -20.52 1.80 -0.91
N ASP A 76 -20.92 1.91 0.37
CA ASP A 76 -20.07 1.53 1.52
C ASP A 76 -19.77 0.04 1.63
N LYS A 77 -20.56 -0.82 0.95
CA LYS A 77 -20.34 -2.27 0.90
C LYS A 77 -19.33 -2.68 -0.18
N ALA A 78 -18.92 -1.74 -1.02
CA ALA A 78 -17.91 -1.99 -2.03
C ALA A 78 -16.61 -2.47 -1.38
N THR A 79 -15.99 -3.47 -2.01
CA THR A 79 -14.65 -3.90 -1.63
C THR A 79 -13.62 -3.07 -2.39
N VAL A 80 -12.55 -2.71 -1.70
CA VAL A 80 -11.41 -1.98 -2.27
C VAL A 80 -10.14 -2.74 -1.97
N SER A 81 -9.18 -2.64 -2.87
CA SER A 81 -7.90 -3.30 -2.80
C SER A 81 -6.75 -2.29 -2.72
N MET A 82 -5.70 -2.66 -1.99
CA MET A 82 -4.44 -1.94 -2.01
C MET A 82 -3.37 -2.82 -2.66
N GLY A 83 -2.57 -2.26 -3.57
CA GLY A 83 -1.39 -2.94 -4.12
C GLY A 83 -0.19 -2.83 -3.17
N LEU A 84 0.46 -3.94 -2.87
CA LEU A 84 1.65 -3.99 -2.01
C LEU A 84 2.80 -4.72 -2.67
N SER A 85 3.93 -4.04 -2.86
CA SER A 85 5.15 -4.69 -3.35
C SER A 85 5.76 -5.62 -2.30
N VAL A 86 6.06 -6.86 -2.67
CA VAL A 86 6.67 -7.88 -1.82
C VAL A 86 7.97 -8.38 -2.43
N ASP A 87 9.05 -8.34 -1.66
CA ASP A 87 10.34 -8.93 -2.04
C ASP A 87 10.26 -10.47 -2.01
N MET A 88 10.46 -11.06 -3.18
CA MET A 88 10.39 -12.51 -3.39
C MET A 88 11.75 -13.21 -3.22
N ARG A 89 12.86 -12.48 -3.08
CA ARG A 89 14.22 -13.06 -3.06
C ARG A 89 14.38 -14.17 -2.02
N ARG A 90 13.89 -13.93 -0.80
CA ARG A 90 13.95 -14.89 0.33
C ARG A 90 12.86 -15.96 0.31
N ARG A 91 11.88 -15.83 -0.60
CA ARG A 91 10.71 -16.71 -0.68
C ARG A 91 10.83 -17.75 -1.80
N LEU A 92 11.90 -17.67 -2.58
CA LEU A 92 12.25 -18.62 -3.63
C LEU A 92 13.22 -19.67 -3.11
N ASP A 93 13.22 -20.81 -3.81
CA ASP A 93 14.14 -21.91 -3.55
C ASP A 93 14.71 -22.40 -4.89
N PRO A 94 16.01 -22.19 -5.19
CA PRO A 94 16.99 -21.53 -4.33
C PRO A 94 16.68 -20.04 -4.10
N GLN A 95 17.11 -19.51 -2.96
CA GLN A 95 16.95 -18.10 -2.63
C GLN A 95 17.79 -17.22 -3.56
N ILE A 96 17.22 -16.08 -3.98
CA ILE A 96 17.97 -15.08 -4.75
C ILE A 96 18.89 -14.32 -3.78
N PRO A 97 20.18 -14.13 -4.11
CA PRO A 97 21.11 -13.43 -3.24
C PRO A 97 20.72 -11.96 -3.06
N LYS A 98 21.05 -11.39 -1.90
CA LYS A 98 20.80 -9.97 -1.60
C LYS A 98 21.50 -9.01 -2.57
N SER A 99 22.61 -9.43 -3.17
CA SER A 99 23.38 -8.67 -4.16
C SER A 99 22.73 -8.66 -5.55
N PHE A 100 21.63 -9.38 -5.77
CA PHE A 100 20.93 -9.37 -7.05
C PHE A 100 20.27 -8.02 -7.33
N ILE A 101 20.79 -7.33 -8.34
CA ILE A 101 20.39 -5.98 -8.74
C ILE A 101 19.09 -5.93 -9.58
N GLY A 102 18.60 -7.08 -10.05
CA GLY A 102 17.37 -7.16 -10.84
C GLY A 102 16.09 -7.11 -9.99
N ASN A 103 14.95 -7.02 -10.68
CA ASN A 103 13.62 -7.05 -10.05
C ASN A 103 13.24 -8.47 -9.61
N ALA A 104 12.91 -8.61 -8.33
CA ALA A 104 12.39 -9.85 -7.74
C ALA A 104 11.20 -9.52 -6.83
N LEU A 105 10.19 -8.89 -7.42
CA LEU A 105 9.04 -8.35 -6.72
C LEU A 105 7.75 -9.01 -7.21
N ALA A 106 6.82 -9.24 -6.29
CA ALA A 106 5.44 -9.58 -6.59
C ALA A 106 4.50 -8.55 -5.93
N MET A 107 3.26 -8.47 -6.41
CA MET A 107 2.25 -7.59 -5.82
C MET A 107 1.24 -8.41 -5.02
N ALA A 108 1.09 -8.08 -3.74
CA ALA A 108 -0.01 -8.54 -2.89
C ALA A 108 -1.18 -7.57 -3.02
N TRP A 109 -2.39 -8.10 -2.93
CA TRP A 109 -3.64 -7.35 -3.11
C TRP A 109 -4.57 -7.63 -1.94
N PRO A 110 -4.29 -7.12 -0.73
CA PRO A 110 -5.29 -7.13 0.35
C PRO A 110 -6.56 -6.43 -0.14
N THR A 111 -7.70 -7.04 0.15
CA THR A 111 -9.02 -6.53 -0.20
C THR A 111 -9.86 -6.49 1.08
N VAL A 112 -10.51 -5.36 1.33
CA VAL A 112 -11.38 -5.12 2.49
C VAL A 112 -12.60 -4.31 2.06
N SER A 113 -13.65 -4.25 2.88
CA SER A 113 -14.76 -3.34 2.59
C SER A 113 -14.36 -1.88 2.82
N ARG A 114 -14.94 -0.98 2.04
CA ARG A 114 -14.80 0.47 2.21
C ARG A 114 -15.23 0.88 3.63
N SER A 115 -16.32 0.31 4.14
CA SER A 115 -16.79 0.55 5.51
C SER A 115 -15.73 0.24 6.57
N SER A 116 -15.02 -0.88 6.49
CA SER A 116 -13.97 -1.23 7.47
C SER A 116 -12.82 -0.23 7.46
N LEU A 117 -12.47 0.33 6.31
CA LEU A 117 -11.44 1.36 6.20
C LEU A 117 -11.90 2.70 6.78
N LEU A 118 -13.18 3.06 6.57
CA LEU A 118 -13.79 4.26 7.15
C LEU A 118 -13.93 4.13 8.67
N ASP A 119 -14.38 2.99 9.18
CA ASP A 119 -14.45 2.71 10.62
C ASP A 119 -13.06 2.77 11.27
N ALA A 120 -12.04 2.26 10.59
CA ALA A 120 -10.65 2.35 11.05
C ALA A 120 -10.10 3.79 11.05
N ALA A 121 -10.58 4.66 10.15
CA ALA A 121 -10.19 6.07 10.07
C ALA A 121 -10.97 6.95 11.07
N ASN A 122 -12.22 6.59 11.36
CA ASN A 122 -13.12 7.36 12.20
C ASN A 122 -12.81 7.17 13.68
N ALA A 123 -12.20 8.17 14.32
CA ALA A 123 -12.07 8.21 15.78
C ALA A 123 -13.36 8.66 16.50
N SER A 124 -14.51 8.68 15.81
CA SER A 124 -15.74 9.27 16.35
C SER A 124 -16.28 8.44 17.52
N PRO A 125 -16.53 9.06 18.70
CA PRO A 125 -17.04 8.36 19.89
C PRO A 125 -18.50 7.88 19.76
N CYS A 126 -19.18 8.15 18.63
CA CYS A 126 -20.59 7.79 18.41
C CYS A 126 -20.80 6.57 17.49
N ALA A 127 -19.75 5.89 17.03
CA ALA A 127 -19.90 4.70 16.19
C ALA A 127 -20.39 3.49 17.01
N THR A 128 -21.54 2.95 16.63
CA THR A 128 -22.19 1.77 17.26
C THR A 128 -21.67 0.44 16.72
N SER A 129 -20.84 0.45 15.67
CA SER A 129 -20.09 -0.69 15.14
C SER A 129 -18.63 -0.63 15.63
N SER A 130 -18.03 -1.80 15.87
CA SER A 130 -16.62 -2.09 16.25
C SER A 130 -15.68 -0.89 16.52
N SER A 131 -14.99 -0.90 17.69
CA SER A 131 -14.01 0.14 18.03
C SER A 131 -12.99 0.39 16.89
N PRO A 132 -12.59 1.64 16.58
CA PRO A 132 -11.70 1.96 15.45
C PRO A 132 -10.37 1.17 15.45
N LEU A 133 -9.86 0.83 16.64
CA LEU A 133 -8.67 -0.01 16.79
C LEU A 133 -8.89 -1.47 16.36
N ALA A 134 -10.09 -2.01 16.56
CA ALA A 134 -10.43 -3.34 16.10
C ALA A 134 -10.49 -3.37 14.57
N SER A 135 -11.19 -2.42 13.95
CA SER A 135 -11.25 -2.30 12.48
C SER A 135 -9.86 -2.09 11.87
N LEU A 136 -9.04 -1.20 12.46
CA LEU A 136 -7.67 -0.98 11.99
C LEU A 136 -6.79 -2.23 12.16
N SER A 137 -7.02 -3.02 13.22
CA SER A 137 -6.34 -4.30 13.45
C SER A 137 -6.73 -5.34 12.39
N GLU A 138 -8.00 -5.41 12.01
CA GLU A 138 -8.49 -6.28 10.94
C GLU A 138 -7.87 -5.90 9.59
N VAL A 139 -7.82 -4.60 9.26
CA VAL A 139 -7.16 -4.10 8.04
C VAL A 139 -5.67 -4.47 8.05
N ALA A 140 -4.95 -4.24 9.15
CA ALA A 140 -3.54 -4.59 9.28
C ALA A 140 -3.31 -6.12 9.17
N SER A 141 -4.22 -6.92 9.71
CA SER A 141 -4.20 -8.38 9.59
C SER A 141 -4.42 -8.83 8.14
N CYS A 142 -5.33 -8.20 7.41
CA CYS A 142 -5.55 -8.46 5.99
C CYS A 142 -4.29 -8.14 5.16
N VAL A 143 -3.67 -7.00 5.43
CA VAL A 143 -2.38 -6.61 4.82
C VAL A 143 -1.31 -7.68 5.05
N ARG A 144 -1.12 -8.09 6.30
CA ARG A 144 -0.15 -9.13 6.71
C ARG A 144 -0.41 -10.46 6.00
N LYS A 145 -1.65 -10.96 6.05
CA LYS A 145 -2.04 -12.23 5.42
C LYS A 145 -1.86 -12.22 3.90
N SER A 146 -2.22 -11.11 3.25
CA SER A 146 -2.04 -10.97 1.80
C SER A 146 -0.57 -10.95 1.39
N GLN A 147 0.29 -10.30 2.18
CA GLN A 147 1.73 -10.40 1.96
C GLN A 147 2.23 -11.83 2.18
N GLU A 148 1.77 -12.55 3.20
CA GLU A 148 2.25 -13.89 3.55
C GLU A 148 1.78 -14.97 2.56
N SER A 149 0.61 -14.81 1.94
CA SER A 149 0.09 -15.76 0.95
C SER A 149 0.96 -15.83 -0.33
N LEU A 150 1.77 -14.81 -0.61
CA LEU A 150 2.70 -14.79 -1.74
C LEU A 150 3.92 -15.70 -1.49
N GLU A 151 3.73 -16.99 -1.69
CA GLU A 151 4.82 -17.97 -1.70
C GLU A 151 5.61 -17.97 -3.03
N GLY A 152 6.83 -18.53 -3.01
CA GLY A 152 7.68 -18.67 -4.20
C GLY A 152 7.04 -19.46 -5.35
N LYS A 153 6.13 -20.39 -5.06
CA LYS A 153 5.36 -21.12 -6.09
C LYS A 153 4.48 -20.19 -6.93
N HIS A 154 3.90 -19.15 -6.33
CA HIS A 154 3.08 -18.17 -7.05
C HIS A 154 3.94 -17.32 -7.98
N PHE A 155 5.12 -16.90 -7.51
CA PHE A 155 6.07 -16.15 -8.33
C PHE A 155 6.59 -16.98 -9.50
N ARG A 156 6.92 -18.26 -9.29
CA ARG A 156 7.31 -19.16 -10.39
C ARG A 156 6.22 -19.31 -11.45
N LYS A 157 4.97 -19.46 -11.02
CA LYS A 157 3.82 -19.51 -11.95
C LYS A 157 3.68 -18.22 -12.76
N LEU A 158 3.85 -17.06 -12.12
CA LEU A 158 3.84 -15.78 -12.81
C LEU A 158 4.96 -15.68 -13.84
N VAL A 159 6.20 -16.03 -13.47
CA VAL A 159 7.34 -16.01 -14.40
C VAL A 159 7.11 -16.97 -15.58
N ALA A 160 6.61 -18.19 -15.32
CA ALA A 160 6.27 -19.14 -16.37
C ALA A 160 5.16 -18.61 -17.30
N TYR A 161 4.13 -17.98 -16.74
CA TYR A 161 3.06 -17.36 -17.51
C TYR A 161 3.59 -16.25 -18.41
N LEU A 162 4.42 -15.34 -17.87
CA LEU A 162 5.06 -14.27 -18.64
C LEU A 162 5.97 -14.80 -19.74
N GLY A 163 6.76 -15.84 -19.45
CA GLY A 163 7.62 -16.50 -20.44
C GLY A 163 6.85 -17.14 -21.59
N ALA A 164 5.69 -17.75 -21.28
CA ALA A 164 4.81 -18.34 -22.29
C ALA A 164 4.04 -17.30 -23.14
N HIS A 165 3.89 -16.07 -22.64
CA HIS A 165 3.08 -15.02 -23.25
C HIS A 165 3.88 -13.74 -23.53
N GLY A 166 5.17 -13.85 -23.88
CA GLY A 166 6.11 -12.73 -23.97
C GLY A 166 5.65 -11.52 -24.81
N ASN A 167 4.78 -11.74 -25.81
CA ASN A 167 4.22 -10.66 -26.65
C ASN A 167 3.05 -9.89 -26.00
N MET A 168 2.59 -10.29 -24.82
CA MET A 168 1.49 -9.63 -24.09
C MET A 168 1.97 -8.71 -22.96
N ALA A 169 3.29 -8.52 -22.80
CA ALA A 169 3.84 -7.70 -21.72
C ALA A 169 3.27 -6.26 -21.68
N THR A 170 2.89 -5.69 -22.83
CA THR A 170 2.27 -4.36 -22.92
C THR A 170 0.78 -4.33 -22.55
N ARG A 171 0.13 -5.50 -22.41
CA ARG A 171 -1.30 -5.63 -22.07
C ARG A 171 -1.53 -6.15 -20.66
N LEU A 172 -0.48 -6.57 -19.96
CA LEU A 172 -0.57 -7.08 -18.61
C LEU A 172 -0.39 -5.94 -17.61
N GLN A 173 -1.33 -5.84 -16.69
CA GLN A 173 -1.26 -4.91 -15.57
C GLN A 173 -1.27 -5.69 -14.25
N TRP A 174 -0.59 -5.14 -13.26
CA TRP A 174 -0.61 -5.70 -11.93
C TRP A 174 -1.93 -5.37 -11.22
N GLY A 175 -2.61 -6.41 -10.75
CA GLY A 175 -3.70 -6.26 -9.78
C GLY A 175 -5.10 -6.37 -10.35
N PRO A 176 -6.09 -6.18 -9.47
CA PRO A 176 -7.48 -6.12 -9.89
C PRO A 176 -7.67 -4.80 -10.67
N GLY A 177 -8.61 -4.81 -11.61
CA GLY A 177 -8.80 -3.70 -12.56
C GLY A 177 -8.95 -2.32 -11.89
N PRO A 178 -8.77 -1.23 -12.65
CA PRO A 178 -8.59 0.14 -12.12
C PRO A 178 -9.67 0.58 -11.13
N ASN A 179 -10.90 0.08 -11.26
CA ASN A 179 -12.04 0.48 -10.43
C ASN A 179 -12.06 -0.17 -9.03
N SER A 180 -11.10 -1.03 -8.72
CA SER A 180 -11.05 -1.80 -7.46
C SER A 180 -9.80 -1.53 -6.63
N THR A 181 -8.85 -0.75 -7.16
CA THR A 181 -7.59 -0.40 -6.48
C THR A 181 -7.62 1.08 -6.11
N ASN A 182 -7.63 1.40 -4.81
CA ASN A 182 -7.64 2.79 -4.35
C ASN A 182 -6.30 3.25 -3.73
N MET A 183 -5.33 2.35 -3.58
CA MET A 183 -4.00 2.69 -3.09
C MET A 183 -2.96 1.69 -3.60
N VAL A 184 -1.75 2.16 -3.89
CA VAL A 184 -0.57 1.31 -4.11
C VAL A 184 0.54 1.79 -3.19
N ALA A 185 1.10 0.88 -2.39
CA ALA A 185 2.23 1.18 -1.52
C ALA A 185 3.44 0.32 -1.88
N ALA A 186 4.59 1.00 -2.04
CA ALA A 186 5.90 0.39 -2.22
C ALA A 186 6.77 0.68 -1.00
N THR A 187 7.37 -0.35 -0.40
CA THR A 187 8.20 -0.20 0.81
C THR A 187 9.68 -0.32 0.49
N TRP A 188 10.43 0.74 0.81
CA TRP A 188 11.86 0.86 0.53
C TRP A 188 12.71 0.61 1.78
N ARG A 189 12.09 0.31 2.92
CA ARG A 189 12.74 0.14 4.23
C ARG A 189 13.76 -1.02 4.25
N GLY A 190 13.60 -2.00 3.37
CA GLY A 190 14.53 -3.13 3.25
C GLY A 190 15.83 -2.82 2.51
N LEU A 191 15.92 -1.63 1.90
CA LEU A 191 17.13 -1.16 1.25
C LEU A 191 18.01 -0.55 2.36
N SER A 192 19.19 -1.12 2.61
CA SER A 192 20.16 -0.65 3.63
C SER A 192 20.81 0.70 3.29
N VAL A 193 20.09 1.61 2.63
CA VAL A 193 20.60 2.85 2.08
C VAL A 193 21.01 3.84 3.17
N VAL A 194 20.31 3.86 4.31
CA VAL A 194 20.60 4.83 5.38
C VAL A 194 21.72 4.33 6.28
N ASP A 195 21.63 3.09 6.78
CA ASP A 195 22.51 2.59 7.84
C ASP A 195 23.91 2.14 7.36
N SER A 196 24.21 2.24 6.06
CA SER A 196 25.47 1.69 5.50
C SER A 196 26.14 2.54 4.42
N LEU A 197 25.59 3.70 4.06
CA LEU A 197 26.22 4.59 3.09
C LEU A 197 27.17 5.56 3.79
N TYR A 198 28.46 5.21 3.75
CA TYR A 198 29.57 6.07 4.12
C TYR A 198 30.41 6.39 2.89
N TRP A 199 30.57 7.67 2.58
CA TRP A 199 31.22 8.14 1.36
C TRP A 199 32.66 8.63 1.59
N GLY A 200 33.30 8.20 2.68
CA GLY A 200 34.66 8.63 3.05
C GLY A 200 34.67 9.78 4.05
N GLY A 201 35.87 10.12 4.55
CA GLY A 201 36.05 11.09 5.65
C GLY A 201 35.58 12.51 5.34
N ASP A 202 35.57 12.89 4.06
CA ASP A 202 35.22 14.23 3.61
C ASP A 202 33.70 14.46 3.51
N VAL A 203 32.92 13.38 3.34
CA VAL A 203 31.45 13.45 3.17
C VAL A 203 30.72 12.86 4.38
N GLY A 204 31.26 11.78 4.96
CA GLY A 204 30.67 11.11 6.11
C GLY A 204 29.51 10.18 5.77
N GLU A 205 28.66 9.97 6.76
CA GLU A 205 27.46 9.12 6.67
C GLU A 205 26.29 9.89 6.05
N CYS A 206 25.33 9.16 5.50
CA CYS A 206 24.12 9.76 4.95
C CYS A 206 23.16 10.22 6.05
N ASP A 207 22.94 11.53 6.18
CA ASP A 207 21.99 12.09 7.16
C ASP A 207 20.52 11.71 6.89
N ALA A 208 20.13 11.63 5.61
CA ALA A 208 18.77 11.27 5.20
C ALA A 208 18.70 10.81 3.74
N VAL A 209 17.85 9.82 3.49
CA VAL A 209 17.48 9.38 2.14
C VAL A 209 16.02 9.77 1.88
N ARG A 210 15.77 10.44 0.75
CA ARG A 210 14.43 10.86 0.33
C ARG A 210 14.19 10.41 -1.11
N THR A 211 13.00 9.88 -1.37
CA THR A 211 12.55 9.59 -2.73
C THR A 211 12.04 10.87 -3.38
N VAL A 212 12.45 11.12 -4.62
CA VAL A 212 11.81 12.12 -5.47
C VAL A 212 10.80 11.38 -6.33
N LEU A 213 9.51 11.63 -6.11
CA LEU A 213 8.50 11.18 -7.04
C LEU A 213 8.49 12.17 -8.22
N PRO A 214 8.57 11.70 -9.48
CA PRO A 214 8.45 12.60 -10.61
C PRO A 214 7.11 13.32 -10.53
N THR A 215 7.14 14.65 -10.57
CA THR A 215 5.94 15.47 -10.79
C THR A 215 5.36 15.05 -12.13
N TYR A 216 4.18 14.44 -12.11
CA TYR A 216 3.49 14.00 -13.31
C TYR A 216 2.97 15.25 -14.04
N ASN A 217 3.73 15.72 -15.05
CA ASN A 217 3.21 16.72 -15.98
C ASN A 217 2.31 15.98 -16.96
N ALA A 218 1.01 16.26 -16.93
CA ALA A 218 0.00 15.64 -17.79
C ALA A 218 0.23 15.81 -19.31
N GLU A 219 1.29 16.51 -19.73
CA GLU A 219 1.67 16.69 -21.13
C GLU A 219 2.48 15.52 -21.72
N SER A 220 2.95 14.57 -20.91
CA SER A 220 3.80 13.45 -21.38
C SER A 220 3.06 12.31 -22.07
N GLU A 221 1.74 12.38 -22.26
CA GLU A 221 0.93 11.35 -22.97
C GLU A 221 0.81 11.59 -24.49
N LYS A 222 1.52 12.57 -25.07
CA LYS A 222 1.48 12.84 -26.53
C LYS A 222 2.68 12.31 -27.32
N LEU A 223 3.26 11.17 -26.94
CA LEU A 223 4.29 10.48 -27.74
C LEU A 223 3.89 9.03 -28.03
#